data_AF-A0A8B9J6B1-F1
#
_entry.id   AF-A0A8B9J6B1-F1
#
_cell.length_a   1.000
_cell.length_b   1.000
_cell.length_c   1.000
_cell.angle_alpha   90.00
_cell.angle_beta   90.00
_cell.angle_gamma   90.00
#
_symmetry.space_group_name_H-M   'P 1'
#
loop_
_entity.id
_entity.type
_entity.pdbx_description
1 polymer ?
#
loop_
_entity_poly.entity_id
_entity_poly.type
_entity_poly.pdbx_seq_one_letter_code
_entity_poly.pdbx_strand_id
1 'polypeptide(L)'
;VCGLTVLVLGRKHMMQHSKMWNRYDILKIKQIAHCFFTDNISKDDPFLLYAALHSGNNCKFVSRDLMRDHKACLPDSATRRLFFKWQRGHQLVVPWYVPGKKVRFQVGTSSGTVSTTWDTMQLSKNTMETTWDTIATT
;
A
#
# COMPACT_ATOMS: atom_id res chain seq x y z
N VAL A 1 5.14 21.68 1.76
CA VAL A 1 5.62 20.49 2.50
C VAL A 1 4.39 19.73 2.97
N CYS A 2 4.11 18.54 2.43
CA CYS A 2 2.95 17.76 2.87
C CYS A 2 3.44 16.83 4.00
N GLY A 3 3.08 17.13 5.25
CA GLY A 3 3.53 16.44 6.46
C GLY A 3 2.84 15.09 6.70
N LEU A 4 2.85 14.21 5.70
CA LEU A 4 2.25 12.88 5.82
C LEU A 4 3.24 11.90 6.45
N THR A 5 2.82 11.21 7.50
CA THR A 5 3.56 10.10 8.10
C THR A 5 3.29 8.82 7.32
N VAL A 6 4.35 8.15 6.86
CA VAL A 6 4.25 6.93 6.05
C VAL A 6 4.75 5.73 6.85
N LEU A 7 3.95 4.66 6.86
CA LEU A 7 4.32 3.34 7.35
C LEU A 7 4.41 2.37 6.17
N VAL A 8 5.56 1.75 5.99
CA VAL A 8 5.78 0.65 5.04
C VAL A 8 5.72 -0.67 5.80
N LEU A 9 4.75 -1.49 5.42
CA LEU A 9 4.66 -2.87 5.85
C LEU A 9 5.27 -3.77 4.78
N GLY A 10 6.15 -4.66 5.19
CA GLY A 10 6.78 -5.63 4.29
C GLY A 10 7.11 -6.91 5.03
N ARG A 11 7.76 -7.84 4.32
CA ARG A 11 8.26 -9.10 4.89
C ARG A 11 9.76 -9.06 5.05
N LYS A 12 10.30 -9.78 6.03
CA LYS A 12 11.75 -9.81 6.30
C LYS A 12 12.58 -10.27 5.09
N HIS A 13 12.07 -11.16 4.22
CA HIS A 13 12.79 -11.53 2.99
C HIS A 13 13.01 -10.35 2.03
N MET A 14 12.19 -9.30 2.09
CA MET A 14 12.39 -8.08 1.29
C MET A 14 13.66 -7.32 1.69
N MET A 15 14.16 -7.53 2.91
CA MET A 15 15.41 -6.94 3.38
C MET A 15 16.65 -7.67 2.86
N GLN A 16 16.48 -8.89 2.34
CA GLN A 16 17.56 -9.68 1.77
C GLN A 16 17.69 -9.33 0.29
N HIS A 17 18.93 -9.13 -0.17
CA HIS A 17 19.17 -8.84 -1.57
C HIS A 17 18.74 -10.05 -2.42
N SER A 18 17.88 -9.80 -3.40
CA SER A 18 17.38 -10.82 -4.34
C SER A 18 17.13 -10.19 -5.71
N LYS A 19 16.80 -11.02 -6.71
CA LYS A 19 16.43 -10.53 -8.04
C LYS A 19 15.28 -9.52 -8.02
N MET A 20 14.39 -9.58 -7.02
CA MET A 20 13.23 -8.70 -6.89
C MET A 20 13.42 -7.57 -5.86
N TRP A 21 14.39 -7.70 -4.96
CA TRP A 21 14.55 -6.80 -3.81
C TRP A 21 15.98 -6.29 -3.71
N ASN A 22 16.15 -4.99 -3.99
CA ASN A 22 17.42 -4.31 -3.82
C ASN A 22 17.55 -3.75 -2.40
N ARG A 23 18.56 -4.23 -1.66
CA ARG A 23 18.88 -3.77 -0.30
C ARG A 23 19.08 -2.26 -0.22
N TYR A 24 19.67 -1.63 -1.22
CA TYR A 24 19.90 -0.17 -1.23
C TYR A 24 18.58 0.61 -1.21
N ASP A 25 17.54 0.12 -1.89
CA ASP A 25 16.24 0.78 -1.93
C ASP A 25 15.54 0.69 -0.60
N ILE A 26 15.57 -0.50 0.02
CA ILE A 26 15.01 -0.70 1.36
C ILE A 26 15.70 0.21 2.39
N LEU A 27 17.02 0.41 2.28
CA LEU A 27 17.74 1.36 3.14
C LEU A 27 17.29 2.80 2.94
N LYS A 28 17.10 3.23 1.69
CA LYS A 28 16.55 4.56 1.39
C LYS A 28 15.11 4.72 1.88
N ILE A 29 14.26 3.70 1.73
CA ILE A 29 12.87 3.72 2.23
C ILE A 29 12.85 3.91 3.75
N LYS A 30 13.73 3.20 4.48
CA LYS A 30 13.86 3.34 5.95
C LYS A 30 14.27 4.75 6.41
N GLN A 31 14.90 5.55 5.55
CA GLN A 31 15.27 6.93 5.88
C GLN A 31 14.10 7.91 5.79
N ILE A 32 13.07 7.58 5.00
CA ILE A 32 11.96 8.50 4.68
C ILE A 32 10.60 8.01 5.20
N ALA A 33 10.52 6.79 5.73
CA ALA A 33 9.29 6.19 6.23
C ALA A 33 9.56 5.27 7.42
N HIS A 34 8.57 5.16 8.30
CA HIS A 34 8.57 4.09 9.30
C HIS A 34 8.40 2.75 8.58
N CYS A 35 9.19 1.75 8.96
CA CYS A 35 9.13 0.44 8.33
C CYS A 35 8.92 -0.64 9.38
N PHE A 36 7.96 -1.53 9.14
CA PHE A 36 7.74 -2.71 9.95
C PHE A 36 7.75 -3.95 9.04
N PHE A 37 8.68 -4.86 9.30
CA PHE A 37 8.88 -6.07 8.51
C PHE A 37 8.43 -7.29 9.32
N THR A 38 7.32 -7.90 8.90
CA THR A 38 6.79 -9.15 9.46
C THR A 38 7.75 -10.31 9.16
N ASP A 39 7.74 -11.34 10.00
CA ASP A 39 8.29 -12.63 9.61
C ASP A 39 7.64 -13.11 8.31
N ASN A 40 8.29 -14.01 7.57
CA ASN A 40 7.80 -14.48 6.26
C ASN A 40 6.56 -15.40 6.38
N ILE A 41 5.59 -15.03 7.22
CA ILE A 41 4.27 -15.63 7.30
C ILE A 41 3.46 -15.21 6.08
N SER A 42 2.63 -16.13 5.59
CA SER A 42 1.99 -16.02 4.28
C SER A 42 0.92 -14.93 4.17
N LYS A 43 0.64 -14.14 5.23
CA LYS A 43 -0.44 -13.15 5.27
C LYS A 43 -0.01 -11.89 6.01
N ASP A 44 0.37 -10.85 5.26
CA ASP A 44 0.71 -9.53 5.80
C ASP A 44 -0.50 -8.59 5.91
N ASP A 45 -1.57 -8.89 5.18
CA ASP A 45 -2.78 -8.05 5.13
C ASP A 45 -3.42 -7.77 6.50
N PRO A 46 -3.42 -8.70 7.49
CA PRO A 46 -3.97 -8.38 8.81
C PRO A 46 -3.24 -7.21 9.49
N PHE A 47 -1.91 -7.11 9.31
CA PHE A 47 -1.13 -5.99 9.85
C PHE A 47 -1.46 -4.68 9.13
N LEU A 48 -1.69 -4.74 7.81
CA LEU A 48 -2.11 -3.58 7.02
C LEU A 48 -3.47 -3.06 7.44
N LEU A 49 -4.45 -3.97 7.54
CA LEU A 49 -5.80 -3.62 7.96
C LEU A 49 -5.81 -3.09 9.40
N TYR A 50 -5.08 -3.74 10.31
CA TYR A 50 -4.94 -3.27 11.68
C TYR A 50 -4.32 -1.87 11.75
N ALA A 51 -3.18 -1.65 11.08
CA ALA A 51 -2.51 -0.36 11.08
C ALA A 51 -3.40 0.75 10.51
N ALA A 52 -4.12 0.49 9.41
CA ALA A 52 -5.00 1.46 8.79
C ALA A 52 -6.21 1.82 9.66
N LEU A 53 -6.85 0.81 10.27
CA LEU A 53 -7.99 1.01 11.16
C LEU A 53 -7.57 1.71 12.46
N HIS A 54 -6.48 1.27 13.08
CA HIS A 54 -5.97 1.81 14.34
C HIS A 54 -5.43 3.24 14.19
N SER A 55 -4.92 3.60 13.00
CA SER A 55 -4.48 4.97 12.70
C SER A 55 -5.65 5.97 12.54
N GLY A 56 -6.89 5.46 12.54
CA GLY A 56 -8.09 6.29 12.53
C GLY A 56 -8.60 6.68 11.14
N ASN A 57 -9.69 7.46 11.13
CA ASN A 57 -10.49 7.67 9.93
C ASN A 57 -9.80 8.45 8.79
N ASN A 58 -8.74 9.19 9.09
CA ASN A 58 -7.99 9.96 8.08
C ASN A 58 -6.87 9.14 7.42
N CYS A 59 -6.58 7.94 7.94
CA CYS A 59 -5.55 7.07 7.37
C CYS A 59 -5.99 6.55 5.99
N LYS A 60 -5.06 6.49 5.05
CA LYS A 60 -5.22 5.80 3.76
C LYS A 60 -4.21 4.67 3.70
N PHE A 61 -4.57 3.60 3.00
CA PHE A 61 -3.65 2.49 2.73
C PHE A 61 -3.53 2.27 1.23
N VAL A 62 -2.34 1.88 0.79
CA VAL A 62 -2.06 1.60 -0.63
C VAL A 62 -1.98 0.09 -0.82
N SER A 63 -2.86 -0.49 -1.61
CA SER A 63 -2.80 -1.90 -1.99
C SER A 63 -3.56 -2.15 -3.30
N ARG A 64 -3.10 -3.13 -4.09
CA ARG A 64 -3.84 -3.66 -5.25
C ARG A 64 -4.76 -4.81 -4.88
N ASP A 65 -4.63 -5.38 -3.68
CA ASP A 65 -5.51 -6.45 -3.23
C ASP A 65 -6.91 -5.91 -2.95
N LEU A 66 -7.93 -6.64 -3.40
CA LEU A 66 -9.33 -6.36 -3.13
C LEU A 66 -9.77 -6.81 -1.72
N MET A 67 -8.89 -7.44 -0.94
CA MET A 67 -9.11 -7.95 0.41
C MET A 67 -10.26 -8.98 0.46
N ARG A 68 -10.39 -9.82 -0.58
CA ARG A 68 -11.53 -10.74 -0.76
C ARG A 68 -11.63 -11.77 0.36
N ASP A 69 -10.52 -12.38 0.73
CA ASP A 69 -10.50 -13.44 1.75
C ASP A 69 -10.82 -12.87 3.14
N HIS A 70 -10.31 -11.68 3.45
CA HIS A 70 -10.59 -11.00 4.72
C HIS A 70 -12.06 -10.60 4.87
N LYS A 71 -12.71 -10.21 3.77
CA LYS A 71 -14.16 -9.94 3.75
C LYS A 71 -14.98 -11.18 4.03
N ALA A 72 -14.59 -12.32 3.46
CA ALA A 72 -15.31 -13.58 3.62
C ALA A 72 -15.29 -14.05 5.08
N CYS A 73 -14.24 -13.71 5.84
CA CYS A 73 -14.12 -14.03 7.26
C CYS A 73 -14.97 -13.14 8.19
N LEU A 74 -15.61 -12.07 7.70
CA LEU A 74 -16.45 -11.22 8.55
C LEU A 74 -17.80 -11.90 8.85
N PRO A 75 -18.24 -11.89 10.12
CA PRO A 75 -19.30 -12.77 10.62
C PRO A 75 -20.66 -12.48 10.00
N ASP A 76 -21.01 -11.20 9.83
CA ASP A 76 -22.35 -10.78 9.39
C ASP A 76 -22.32 -9.80 8.20
N SER A 77 -23.48 -9.65 7.56
CA SER A 77 -23.64 -8.81 6.37
C SER A 77 -23.51 -7.31 6.65
N ALA A 78 -23.86 -6.85 7.86
CA ALA A 78 -23.73 -5.45 8.23
C ALA A 78 -22.26 -5.06 8.42
N THR A 79 -21.47 -5.89 9.10
CA THR A 79 -20.03 -5.70 9.25
C THR A 79 -19.31 -5.73 7.90
N ARG A 80 -19.68 -6.67 7.01
CA ARG A 80 -19.16 -6.70 5.64
C ARG A 80 -19.45 -5.39 4.90
N ARG A 81 -20.69 -4.88 4.98
CA ARG A 81 -21.09 -3.63 4.34
C ARG A 81 -20.31 -2.42 4.88
N LEU A 82 -20.07 -2.36 6.20
CA LEU A 82 -19.24 -1.34 6.82
C LEU A 82 -17.79 -1.41 6.32
N PHE A 83 -17.21 -2.61 6.26
CA PHE A 83 -15.87 -2.82 5.73
C PHE A 83 -15.77 -2.37 4.26
N PHE A 84 -16.74 -2.70 3.41
CA PHE A 84 -16.77 -2.23 2.02
C PHE A 84 -16.82 -0.71 1.91
N LYS A 85 -17.65 -0.06 2.75
CA LYS A 85 -17.75 1.40 2.78
C LYS A 85 -16.43 2.03 3.21
N TRP A 86 -15.80 1.48 4.25
CA TRP A 86 -14.49 1.91 4.73
C TRP A 86 -13.40 1.71 3.67
N GLN A 87 -13.27 0.50 3.12
CA GLN A 87 -12.27 0.20 2.09
C GLN A 87 -12.38 1.15 0.89
N ARG A 88 -13.59 1.42 0.40
CA ARG A 88 -13.80 2.36 -0.71
C ARG A 88 -13.35 3.78 -0.39
N GLY A 89 -13.43 4.20 0.87
CA GLY A 89 -12.97 5.52 1.30
C GLY A 89 -11.46 5.58 1.54
N HIS A 90 -10.83 4.45 1.88
CA HIS A 90 -9.51 4.43 2.51
C HIS A 90 -8.43 3.74 1.66
N GLN A 91 -8.81 2.91 0.69
CA GLN A 91 -7.88 2.24 -0.21
C GLN A 91 -7.49 3.11 -1.39
N LEU A 92 -6.19 3.28 -1.55
CA LEU A 92 -5.55 3.86 -2.72
C LEU A 92 -4.91 2.76 -3.57
N VAL A 93 -4.98 2.94 -4.89
CA VAL A 93 -4.41 2.05 -5.89
C VAL A 93 -3.45 2.85 -6.77
N VAL A 94 -2.29 2.27 -7.05
CA VAL A 94 -1.39 2.76 -8.11
C VAL A 94 -1.67 1.92 -9.35
N PRO A 95 -2.36 2.47 -10.36
CA PRO A 95 -2.85 1.68 -11.48
C PRO A 95 -1.70 1.28 -12.43
N TRP A 96 -0.73 2.17 -12.62
CA TRP A 96 0.52 1.91 -13.33
C TRP A 96 1.62 2.83 -12.81
N TYR A 97 2.86 2.39 -12.99
CA TYR A 97 4.06 3.14 -12.64
C TYR A 97 4.90 3.36 -13.90
N VAL A 98 5.43 4.57 -14.09
CA VAL A 98 6.38 4.89 -15.17
C VAL A 98 7.60 5.53 -14.53
N PRO A 99 8.82 5.01 -14.81
CA PRO A 99 10.04 5.53 -14.20
C PRO A 99 10.27 7.00 -14.57
N GLY A 100 10.74 7.81 -13.62
CA GLY A 100 10.92 9.25 -13.80
C GLY A 100 9.63 10.08 -13.90
N LYS A 101 8.44 9.47 -13.81
CA LYS A 101 7.15 10.19 -13.76
C LYS A 101 6.56 10.18 -12.35
N LYS A 102 5.77 11.20 -12.03
CA LYS A 102 5.04 11.27 -10.75
C LYS A 102 4.04 10.12 -10.65
N VAL A 103 4.05 9.41 -9.52
CA VAL A 103 3.06 8.39 -9.17
C VAL A 103 1.70 9.06 -8.95
N ARG A 104 0.65 8.48 -9.53
CA ARG A 104 -0.75 8.91 -9.29
C ARG A 104 -1.49 7.82 -8.54
N PHE A 105 -2.13 8.21 -7.45
CA PHE A 105 -3.01 7.34 -6.68
C PHE A 105 -4.45 7.52 -7.16
N GLN A 106 -5.21 6.42 -7.16
CA GLN A 106 -6.64 6.40 -7.42
C GLN A 106 -7.36 5.78 -6.23
N VAL A 107 -8.58 6.23 -5.94
CA VAL A 107 -9.40 5.59 -4.90
C VAL A 107 -9.95 4.27 -5.44
N GLY A 108 -9.72 3.19 -4.71
CA GLY A 108 -10.14 1.85 -5.10
C GLY A 108 -11.67 1.70 -5.06
N THR A 109 -12.31 1.49 -6.23
CA THR A 109 -13.75 1.20 -6.32
C THR A 109 -13.99 -0.26 -6.75
N SER A 110 -14.80 -1.00 -6.01
CA SER A 110 -15.16 -2.41 -6.27
C SER A 110 -16.15 -2.63 -7.42
N SER A 111 -16.45 -1.62 -8.22
CA SER A 111 -17.40 -1.72 -9.35
C SER A 111 -17.08 -0.70 -10.42
N GLY A 112 -16.12 -1.05 -11.30
CA GLY A 112 -15.97 -0.59 -12.69
C GLY A 112 -15.89 0.91 -13.02
N THR A 113 -16.11 1.82 -12.08
CA THR A 113 -16.18 3.27 -12.32
C THR A 113 -15.07 3.97 -11.54
N VAL A 114 -13.95 4.20 -12.22
CA VAL A 114 -12.80 4.92 -11.67
C VAL A 114 -13.20 6.36 -11.38
N SER A 115 -13.37 6.71 -10.11
CA SER A 115 -13.48 8.11 -9.68
C SER A 115 -12.08 8.63 -9.37
N THR A 116 -11.61 9.62 -10.14
CA THR A 116 -10.29 10.23 -9.94
C THR A 116 -10.38 11.29 -8.85
N THR A 117 -9.96 10.98 -7.64
CA THR A 117 -9.75 11.98 -6.58
C THR A 117 -8.27 12.35 -6.54
N TRP A 118 -7.99 13.65 -6.69
CA TRP A 118 -6.64 14.20 -6.80
C TRP A 118 -6.02 14.43 -5.42
N ASP A 119 -5.27 13.45 -4.92
CA ASP A 119 -4.31 13.68 -3.83
C ASP A 119 -2.90 13.36 -4.34
N THR A 120 -2.08 14.41 -4.49
CA THR A 120 -0.71 14.29 -4.99
C THR A 120 0.22 14.04 -3.81
N MET A 121 0.55 12.77 -3.53
CA MET A 121 1.58 12.47 -2.53
C MET A 121 2.97 12.63 -3.18
N GLN A 122 3.68 13.71 -2.85
CA GLN A 122 5.09 13.86 -3.22
C GLN A 122 5.95 12.99 -2.30
N LEU A 123 6.11 11.72 -2.65
CA LEU A 123 7.20 10.90 -2.13
C LEU A 123 8.50 11.30 -2.85
N SER A 124 9.60 11.45 -2.11
CA SER A 124 10.84 12.00 -2.67
C SER A 124 11.35 11.15 -3.85
N LYS A 125 11.77 11.85 -4.90
CA LYS A 125 11.94 11.37 -6.28
C LYS A 125 12.99 10.26 -6.51
N ASN A 126 13.81 9.88 -5.54
CA ASN A 126 15.04 9.10 -5.82
C ASN A 126 15.07 7.67 -5.22
N THR A 127 13.94 7.20 -4.67
CA THR A 127 13.92 5.95 -3.87
C THR A 127 12.93 4.90 -4.39
N MET A 128 11.81 5.31 -4.99
CA MET A 128 10.83 4.38 -5.59
C MET A 128 11.17 3.94 -7.01
N GLU A 129 12.14 4.60 -7.67
CA GLU A 129 12.57 4.25 -9.03
C GLU A 129 13.07 2.81 -9.09
N THR A 130 13.97 2.43 -8.20
CA THR A 130 14.65 1.14 -8.30
C THR A 130 13.79 -0.04 -7.82
N THR A 131 12.83 0.19 -6.90
CA THR A 131 11.97 -0.87 -6.35
C THR A 131 10.84 -1.28 -7.28
N TRP A 132 10.25 -0.34 -8.03
CA TRP A 132 9.19 -0.67 -9.01
C TRP A 132 9.75 -1.09 -10.37
N ASP A 133 10.94 -0.61 -10.78
CA ASP A 133 11.62 -1.05 -12.01
C ASP A 133 11.97 -2.55 -11.97
N THR A 134 12.34 -3.04 -10.79
CA THR A 134 12.68 -4.45 -10.59
C THR A 134 11.44 -5.35 -10.58
N ILE A 135 10.26 -4.83 -10.20
CA ILE A 135 9.00 -5.59 -10.13
C ILE A 135 8.21 -5.55 -11.45
N ALA A 136 8.36 -4.50 -12.27
CA ALA A 136 7.60 -4.32 -13.50
C ALA A 136 8.20 -5.00 -14.74
N THR A 137 9.40 -5.57 -14.65
CA THR A 137 10.14 -6.15 -15.79
C THR A 137 10.20 -7.68 -15.78
N THR A 138 9.24 -8.36 -15.15
CA THR A 138 9.05 -9.83 -15.21
C THR A 138 7.57 -10.16 -15.10
#